data_AF-A0A962BJ96-F1
#
_entry.id   AF-A0A962BJ96-F1
#
_cell.length_a   1.000
_cell.length_b   1.000
_cell.length_c   1.000
_cell.angle_alpha   90.00
_cell.angle_beta   90.00
_cell.angle_gamma   90.00
#
_symmetry.space_group_name_H-M   'P 1'
#
loop_
_entity.id
_entity.type
_entity.pdbx_description
1 polymer ?
#
loop_
_entity_poly.entity_id
_entity_poly.type
_entity_poly.pdbx_seq_one_letter_code
_entity_poly.pdbx_strand_id
1 'polypeptide(L)'
;EMIVLRDIRFESHCEHHMAPIIGRAHVGYLPTCRVVGISKLARVVEAYARRFQVQEKMTAQIAHCIEDVLQPRGVAVVIEGAHECMTTRGIHKRGVSMVTSQMLGTFREDARTRSEFLDFIKVGNRG
;
A
#
# COMPACT_ATOMS: atom_id res chain seq x y z
N GLU A 1 9.35 -7.74 -16.46
CA GLU A 1 9.64 -6.37 -16.01
C GLU A 1 8.70 -5.99 -14.88
N MET A 2 9.10 -5.09 -13.98
CA MET A 2 8.28 -4.67 -12.84
C MET A 2 7.19 -3.69 -13.28
N ILE A 3 5.96 -3.88 -12.79
CA ILE A 3 4.86 -2.93 -12.97
C ILE A 3 4.56 -2.28 -11.63
N VAL A 4 4.56 -0.93 -11.60
CA VAL A 4 4.29 -0.15 -10.38
C VAL A 4 3.18 0.87 -10.62
N LEU A 5 2.17 0.85 -9.76
CA LEU A 5 1.18 1.92 -9.61
C LEU A 5 1.41 2.58 -8.25
N ARG A 6 1.82 3.86 -8.27
CA ARG A 6 2.15 4.64 -7.06
C ARG A 6 1.16 5.78 -6.84
N ASP A 7 1.16 6.32 -5.61
CA ASP A 7 0.38 7.49 -5.20
C ASP A 7 -1.13 7.30 -5.31
N ILE A 8 -1.61 6.07 -5.06
CA ILE A 8 -3.04 5.77 -4.99
C ILE A 8 -3.58 6.39 -3.70
N ARG A 9 -4.18 7.58 -3.80
CA ARG A 9 -4.82 8.24 -2.66
C ARG A 9 -5.98 7.37 -2.14
N PHE A 10 -6.05 7.20 -0.84
CA PHE A 10 -7.16 6.50 -0.18
C PHE A 10 -7.59 7.23 1.09
N GLU A 11 -8.83 6.99 1.50
CA GLU A 11 -9.39 7.42 2.76
C GLU A 11 -10.05 6.21 3.44
N SER A 12 -9.76 6.02 4.72
CA SER A 12 -10.21 4.89 5.54
C SER A 12 -10.55 5.37 6.95
N HIS A 13 -10.97 4.47 7.84
CA HIS A 13 -11.24 4.78 9.24
C HIS A 13 -10.53 3.78 10.15
N CYS A 14 -9.82 4.28 11.17
CA CYS A 14 -9.19 3.46 12.19
C CYS A 14 -10.26 2.69 12.98
N GLU A 15 -10.13 1.37 13.08
CA GLU A 15 -11.14 0.55 13.76
C GLU A 15 -11.26 0.84 15.27
N HIS A 16 -10.20 1.33 15.89
CA HIS A 16 -10.18 1.63 17.33
C HIS A 16 -10.95 2.89 17.72
N HIS A 17 -11.06 3.86 16.79
CA HIS A 17 -11.52 5.20 17.11
C HIS A 17 -12.53 5.76 16.10
N MET A 18 -12.81 5.03 15.03
CA MET A 18 -13.62 5.49 13.89
C MET A 18 -13.12 6.83 13.32
N ALA A 19 -11.84 7.13 13.51
CA ALA A 19 -11.21 8.37 13.07
C ALA A 19 -10.57 8.17 11.69
N PRO A 20 -10.52 9.18 10.83
CA PRO A 20 -9.96 9.04 9.49
C PRO A 20 -8.50 8.57 9.47
N ILE A 21 -8.19 7.73 8.49
CA ILE A 21 -6.83 7.44 8.02
C ILE A 21 -6.77 7.93 6.58
N ILE A 22 -5.89 8.88 6.29
CA ILE A 22 -5.76 9.49 4.97
C ILE A 22 -4.34 9.26 4.49
N GLY A 23 -4.20 8.69 3.29
CA GLY A 23 -2.89 8.23 2.86
C GLY A 23 -2.76 7.95 1.37
N ARG A 24 -1.63 7.34 1.04
CA ARG A 24 -1.28 6.86 -0.30
C ARG A 24 -0.81 5.41 -0.22
N ALA A 25 -1.24 4.63 -1.21
CA ALA A 25 -0.74 3.28 -1.42
C ALA A 25 0.10 3.23 -2.69
N HIS A 26 1.12 2.38 -2.64
CA HIS A 26 2.00 2.06 -3.76
C HIS A 26 2.00 0.55 -3.93
N VAL A 27 1.73 0.10 -5.14
CA VAL A 27 1.55 -1.32 -5.48
C VAL A 27 2.47 -1.67 -6.63
N GLY A 28 3.34 -2.65 -6.42
CA GLY A 28 4.22 -3.23 -7.42
C GLY A 28 3.95 -4.72 -7.58
N TYR A 29 4.08 -5.25 -8.81
CA TYR A 29 4.08 -6.69 -9.03
C TYR A 29 4.97 -7.09 -10.22
N LEU A 30 5.40 -8.35 -10.22
CA LEU A 30 6.18 -8.96 -11.30
C LEU A 30 5.31 -9.96 -12.06
N PRO A 31 4.76 -9.61 -13.23
CA PRO A 31 3.84 -10.47 -13.96
C PRO A 31 4.52 -11.77 -14.39
N THR A 32 3.73 -12.83 -14.41
CA THR A 32 4.03 -14.09 -15.12
C THR A 32 3.33 -14.03 -16.49
N CYS A 33 2.15 -14.64 -16.60
CA CYS A 33 1.33 -14.64 -17.83
C CYS A 33 0.10 -13.73 -17.72
N ARG A 34 -0.19 -13.17 -16.53
CA ARG A 34 -1.36 -12.34 -16.27
C ARG A 34 -0.93 -10.89 -16.00
N VAL A 35 -1.52 -9.98 -16.76
CA VAL A 35 -1.40 -8.53 -16.57
C VAL A 35 -2.79 -7.98 -16.31
N VAL A 36 -2.93 -7.13 -15.30
CA VAL A 36 -4.19 -6.49 -14.96
C VAL A 36 -4.19 -5.02 -15.37
N GLY A 37 -5.36 -4.51 -15.76
CA GLY A 37 -5.54 -3.08 -16.00
C GLY A 37 -5.28 -2.24 -14.74
N ILE A 38 -4.61 -1.10 -14.92
CA ILE A 38 -4.21 -0.20 -13.83
C ILE A 38 -5.36 0.20 -12.91
N SER A 39 -6.57 0.36 -13.45
CA SER A 39 -7.76 0.73 -12.67
C SER A 39 -8.21 -0.35 -11.69
N LYS A 40 -7.84 -1.61 -11.90
CA LYS A 40 -8.18 -2.71 -10.98
C LYS A 40 -7.30 -2.70 -9.74
N LEU A 41 -6.02 -2.38 -9.85
CA LEU A 41 -5.13 -2.22 -8.69
C LEU A 41 -5.64 -1.12 -7.76
N ALA A 42 -6.00 0.04 -8.32
CA ALA A 42 -6.61 1.13 -7.55
C ALA A 42 -7.92 0.69 -6.87
N ARG A 43 -8.77 -0.08 -7.56
CA ARG A 43 -10.02 -0.60 -6.98
C ARG A 43 -9.79 -1.59 -5.84
N VAL A 44 -8.74 -2.40 -5.88
CA VAL A 44 -8.38 -3.30 -4.77
C VAL A 44 -8.02 -2.48 -3.53
N VAL A 45 -7.18 -1.45 -3.69
CA VAL A 45 -6.83 -0.53 -2.58
C VAL A 45 -8.10 0.09 -1.99
N GLU A 46 -8.97 0.65 -2.84
CA GLU A 46 -10.22 1.30 -2.42
C GLU A 46 -11.18 0.33 -1.70
N ALA A 47 -11.30 -0.91 -2.20
CA ALA A 47 -12.18 -1.92 -1.62
C ALA A 47 -11.78 -2.35 -0.20
N TYR A 48 -10.47 -2.31 0.12
CA TYR A 48 -9.99 -2.52 1.48
C TYR A 48 -10.01 -1.21 2.29
N ALA A 49 -9.74 -0.04 1.69
CA ALA A 49 -9.78 1.25 2.38
C ALA A 49 -11.17 1.62 2.93
N ARG A 50 -12.25 1.24 2.24
CA ARG A 50 -13.65 1.53 2.66
C ARG A 50 -14.16 0.66 3.82
N ARG A 51 -13.34 0.45 4.85
CA ARG A 51 -13.64 -0.36 6.03
C ARG A 51 -13.08 0.31 7.28
N PHE A 52 -13.47 -0.19 8.44
CA PHE A 52 -12.67 -0.01 9.63
C PHE A 52 -11.39 -0.84 9.50
N GLN A 53 -10.24 -0.20 9.73
CA GLN A 53 -8.95 -0.76 9.39
C GLN A 53 -7.90 -0.60 10.48
N VAL A 54 -6.98 -1.57 10.45
CA VAL A 54 -5.61 -1.48 10.95
C VAL A 54 -4.71 -1.43 9.72
N GLN A 55 -3.78 -0.46 9.64
CA GLN A 55 -3.03 -0.19 8.41
C GLN A 55 -2.16 -1.39 7.98
N GLU A 56 -1.55 -2.08 8.94
CA GLU A 56 -0.76 -3.29 8.75
C GLU A 56 -1.61 -4.39 8.09
N LYS A 57 -2.82 -4.60 8.61
CA LYS A 57 -3.77 -5.59 8.10
C LYS A 57 -4.22 -5.24 6.69
N MET A 58 -4.58 -3.98 6.45
CA MET A 58 -4.94 -3.48 5.11
C MET A 58 -3.81 -3.71 4.10
N THR A 59 -2.57 -3.43 4.49
CA THR A 59 -1.38 -3.63 3.63
C THR A 59 -1.22 -5.09 3.22
N ALA A 60 -1.31 -6.01 4.20
CA ALA A 60 -1.22 -7.45 3.94
C ALA A 60 -2.38 -7.95 3.06
N GLN A 61 -3.60 -7.51 3.34
CA GLN A 61 -4.80 -7.90 2.57
C GLN A 61 -4.71 -7.51 1.11
N ILE A 62 -4.24 -6.29 0.80
CA ILE A 62 -4.06 -5.85 -0.59
C ILE A 62 -3.02 -6.72 -1.29
N ALA A 63 -1.87 -6.96 -0.65
CA ALA A 63 -0.79 -7.75 -1.25
C ALA A 63 -1.23 -9.19 -1.56
N HIS A 64 -1.86 -9.86 -0.60
CA HIS A 64 -2.34 -11.23 -0.79
C HIS A 64 -3.50 -11.31 -1.79
N CYS A 65 -4.41 -10.34 -1.82
CA CYS A 65 -5.46 -10.31 -2.85
C CYS A 65 -4.87 -10.25 -4.27
N ILE A 66 -3.83 -9.46 -4.48
CA ILE A 66 -3.13 -9.36 -5.77
C ILE A 66 -2.40 -10.66 -6.08
N GLU A 67 -1.69 -11.23 -5.10
CA GLU A 67 -1.00 -12.52 -5.23
C GLU A 67 -1.96 -13.63 -5.64
N ASP A 68 -3.07 -13.79 -4.92
CA ASP A 68 -4.08 -14.83 -5.14
C ASP A 68 -4.69 -14.76 -6.54
N VAL A 69 -5.04 -13.56 -7.00
CA VAL A 69 -5.74 -13.37 -8.28
C VAL A 69 -4.79 -13.43 -9.48
N LEU A 70 -3.64 -12.77 -9.38
CA LEU A 70 -2.71 -12.64 -10.52
C LEU A 70 -1.68 -13.76 -10.58
N GLN A 71 -1.41 -14.45 -9.46
CA GLN A 71 -0.31 -15.41 -9.33
C GLN A 71 1.00 -14.87 -9.95
N PRO A 72 1.44 -13.66 -9.57
CA PRO A 72 2.66 -13.07 -10.08
C PRO A 72 3.88 -13.74 -9.44
N ARG A 73 5.08 -13.46 -9.96
CA ARG A 73 6.32 -13.92 -9.31
C ARG A 73 6.56 -13.23 -7.95
N GLY A 74 5.92 -12.11 -7.73
CA GLY A 74 5.96 -11.37 -6.47
C GLY A 74 5.07 -10.14 -6.50
N VAL A 75 4.75 -9.66 -5.29
CA VAL A 75 3.96 -8.44 -5.05
C VAL A 75 4.66 -7.60 -3.99
N ALA A 76 4.62 -6.28 -4.15
CA ALA A 76 5.03 -5.31 -3.15
C ALA A 76 3.89 -4.32 -2.92
N VAL A 77 3.54 -4.08 -1.66
CA VAL A 77 2.60 -3.03 -1.27
C VAL A 77 3.25 -2.19 -0.19
N VAL A 78 3.26 -0.87 -0.37
CA VAL A 78 3.66 0.10 0.65
C VAL A 78 2.52 1.08 0.84
N ILE A 79 2.15 1.33 2.09
CA ILE A 79 1.11 2.29 2.46
C ILE A 79 1.73 3.32 3.40
N GLU A 80 1.53 4.59 3.08
CA GLU A 80 1.79 5.71 3.97
C GLU A 80 0.45 6.34 4.36
N GLY A 81 0.20 6.53 5.66
CA GLY A 81 -1.04 7.09 6.16
C GLY A 81 -0.85 8.04 7.34
N ALA A 82 -1.58 9.16 7.34
CA ALA A 82 -1.79 10.00 8.50
C ALA A 82 -3.02 9.51 9.28
N HIS A 83 -2.89 9.40 10.60
CA HIS A 83 -3.90 8.83 11.49
C HIS A 83 -4.52 9.92 12.36
N GLU A 84 -5.78 10.30 12.07
CA GLU A 84 -6.42 11.40 12.79
C GLU A 84 -6.70 11.09 14.27
N CYS A 85 -6.75 9.81 14.65
CA CYS A 85 -6.78 9.43 16.06
C CYS A 85 -5.55 9.88 16.86
N MET A 86 -4.44 10.22 16.19
CA MET A 86 -3.24 10.79 16.81
C MET A 86 -3.09 12.30 16.58
N THR A 87 -3.72 12.83 15.53
CA THR A 87 -3.49 14.20 15.04
C THR A 87 -4.51 15.20 15.58
N THR A 88 -5.80 14.86 15.57
CA THR A 88 -6.89 15.74 16.03
C THR A 88 -7.30 15.50 17.47
N ARG A 89 -6.86 14.39 18.08
CA ARG A 89 -7.19 14.03 19.46
C ARG A 89 -6.03 13.31 20.15
N GLY A 90 -6.19 13.11 21.46
CA GLY A 90 -5.24 12.34 22.28
C GLY A 90 -3.89 13.05 22.37
N ILE A 91 -2.88 12.48 21.73
CA ILE A 91 -1.47 12.91 21.80
C ILE A 91 -1.17 14.13 20.87
N HIS A 92 -2.07 14.46 19.95
CA HIS A 92 -1.98 15.66 19.09
C HIS A 92 -0.65 15.80 18.32
N LYS A 93 -0.16 14.72 17.70
CA LYS A 93 1.06 14.76 16.87
C LYS A 93 0.69 14.99 15.41
N ARG A 94 1.03 16.19 14.94
CA ARG A 94 0.88 16.62 13.56
C ARG A 94 2.16 16.32 12.77
N GLY A 95 2.04 16.16 11.47
CA GLY A 95 3.18 15.93 10.57
C GLY A 95 3.83 14.54 10.70
N VAL A 96 3.19 13.61 11.41
CA VAL A 96 3.64 12.21 11.48
C VAL A 96 2.84 11.36 10.49
N SER A 97 3.53 10.48 9.78
CA SER A 97 2.93 9.45 8.95
C SER A 97 3.40 8.07 9.39
N MET A 98 2.52 7.09 9.27
CA MET A 98 2.83 5.68 9.49
C MET A 98 3.06 5.02 8.13
N VAL A 99 4.19 4.33 8.00
CA VAL A 99 4.52 3.54 6.81
C VAL A 99 4.46 2.06 7.13
N THR A 100 3.73 1.31 6.32
CA THR A 100 3.63 -0.15 6.39
C THR A 100 3.95 -0.75 5.04
N SER A 101 4.50 -1.97 5.03
CA SER A 101 4.82 -2.65 3.78
C SER A 101 4.60 -4.15 3.86
N GLN A 102 4.17 -4.76 2.76
CA GLN A 102 4.12 -6.21 2.58
C GLN A 102 4.83 -6.59 1.29
N MET A 103 5.82 -7.49 1.39
CA MET A 103 6.61 -7.99 0.27
C MET A 103 6.43 -9.50 0.13
N LEU A 104 6.07 -9.95 -1.06
CA LEU A 104 5.75 -11.35 -1.39
C LEU A 104 6.57 -11.82 -2.61
N GLY A 105 6.84 -13.12 -2.67
CA GLY A 105 7.65 -13.74 -3.73
C GLY A 105 8.99 -13.04 -3.94
N THR A 106 9.33 -12.74 -5.20
CA THR A 106 10.61 -12.14 -5.57
C THR A 106 10.92 -10.82 -4.84
N PHE A 107 9.92 -10.01 -4.45
CA PHE A 107 10.18 -8.78 -3.68
C PHE A 107 10.67 -9.06 -2.25
N ARG A 108 10.32 -10.22 -1.68
CA ARG A 108 10.82 -10.67 -0.38
C ARG A 108 12.21 -11.29 -0.53
N GLU A 109 12.38 -12.12 -1.55
CA GLU A 109 13.56 -12.98 -1.76
C GLU A 109 14.75 -12.24 -2.37
N ASP A 110 14.53 -11.32 -3.31
CA ASP A 110 15.60 -10.57 -3.99
C ASP A 110 15.66 -9.11 -3.51
N ALA A 111 16.76 -8.78 -2.82
CA ALA A 111 17.01 -7.42 -2.33
C ALA A 111 17.15 -6.39 -3.46
N ARG A 112 17.58 -6.78 -4.66
CA ARG A 112 17.71 -5.88 -5.82
C ARG A 112 16.35 -5.45 -6.34
N THR A 113 15.46 -6.43 -6.57
CA THR A 113 14.05 -6.16 -6.94
C THR A 113 13.35 -5.30 -5.90
N ARG A 114 13.56 -5.58 -4.61
CA ARG A 114 12.99 -4.75 -3.53
C ARG A 114 13.52 -3.32 -3.58
N SER A 115 14.82 -3.14 -3.75
CA SER A 115 15.44 -1.81 -3.83
C SER A 115 14.91 -1.01 -5.03
N GLU A 116 14.83 -1.65 -6.21
CA GLU A 116 14.29 -1.04 -7.42
C GLU A 116 12.86 -0.51 -7.22
N PHE A 117 11.99 -1.28 -6.57
CA PHE A 117 10.63 -0.83 -6.22
C PHE A 117 10.63 0.35 -5.26
N LEU A 118 11.43 0.28 -4.20
CA LEU A 118 11.54 1.36 -3.22
C LEU A 118 12.06 2.64 -3.86
N ASP A 119 12.93 2.54 -4.85
CA ASP A 119 13.42 3.69 -5.60
C ASP A 119 12.33 4.26 -6.51
N PHE A 120 11.54 3.43 -7.20
CA PHE A 120 10.41 3.90 -8.02
C PHE A 120 9.36 4.68 -7.23
N ILE A 121 9.08 4.29 -5.99
CA ILE A 121 8.11 5.02 -5.15
C ILE A 121 8.72 6.29 -4.52
N LYS A 122 10.05 6.39 -4.41
CA LYS A 122 10.74 7.62 -4.00
C LYS A 122 10.84 8.66 -5.11
N VAL A 123 10.93 8.23 -6.38
CA VAL A 123 11.16 9.11 -7.55
C VAL A 123 10.07 10.19 -7.77
N GLY A 124 8.95 10.13 -7.05
CA GLY A 124 7.89 11.15 -7.07
C GLY A 124 7.81 12.10 -5.86
N ASN A 125 8.52 11.82 -4.76
CA ASN A 125 8.35 12.56 -3.50
C ASN A 125 9.25 13.81 -3.37
N ARG A 126 9.64 14.41 -4.52
CA ARG A 126 10.34 15.71 -4.55
C ARG A 126 9.29 16.82 -4.45
N GLY A 127 8.71 16.99 -3.26
CA GLY A 127 7.85 18.10 -2.88
C GLY A 127 8.29 18.63 -1.54
#